data_AF-A0A2S6GUW2-F1
#
_entry.id   AF-A0A2S6GUW2-F1
#
_cell.length_a   1.000
_cell.length_b   1.000
_cell.length_c   1.000
_cell.angle_alpha   90.00
_cell.angle_beta   90.00
_cell.angle_gamma   90.00
#
_symmetry.space_group_name_H-M   'P 1'
#
loop_
_entity.id
_entity.type
_entity.pdbx_description
1 polymer ?
#
loop_
_entity_poly.entity_id
_entity_poly.type
_entity_poly.pdbx_seq_one_letter_code
_entity_poly.pdbx_strand_id
1 'polypeptide(L)' 'MGSNCERTGAVNSHREWSINCRDLAGRKRDVTVFVRQGHVVLVAPPGETAILSPLDVGRLRAALRDAVVDASVESDH' A
#
# COMPACT_ATOMS: atom_id res chain seq x y z
N MET A 1 -4.35 31.87 5.57
CA MET A 1 -4.67 30.87 4.53
C MET A 1 -3.55 29.85 4.51
N GLY A 2 -3.71 28.75 5.24
CA GLY A 2 -2.74 27.66 5.30
C GLY A 2 -3.18 26.52 4.39
N SER A 3 -2.32 26.11 3.46
CA SER A 3 -2.29 24.79 2.83
C SER A 3 -1.06 24.75 1.93
N ASN A 4 0.11 24.42 2.50
CA ASN A 4 1.25 24.05 1.69
C ASN A 4 1.10 22.57 1.33
N CYS A 5 0.67 22.32 0.09
CA CYS A 5 0.66 21.00 -0.52
C CYS A 5 2.10 20.59 -0.82
N GLU A 6 2.88 20.26 0.21
CA GLU A 6 4.23 19.75 0.03
C GLU A 6 4.19 18.27 -0.35
N ARG A 7 4.10 18.13 -1.67
CA ARG A 7 4.50 17.02 -2.51
C ARG A 7 5.90 16.53 -2.12
N THR A 8 5.99 15.60 -1.18
CA THR A 8 7.22 14.83 -0.93
C THR A 8 7.08 13.45 -1.54
N GLY A 9 7.34 13.36 -2.85
CA GLY A 9 7.57 12.10 -3.55
C GLY A 9 9.00 12.10 -4.06
N ALA A 10 9.95 11.75 -3.20
CA ALA A 10 11.31 11.48 -3.62
C ALA A 10 11.30 10.32 -4.62
N VAL A 11 12.08 10.44 -5.69
CA VAL A 11 12.31 9.37 -6.67
C VAL A 11 12.78 8.12 -5.94
N ASN A 12 11.92 7.10 -5.92
CA ASN A 12 12.30 5.72 -5.64
C ASN A 12 11.55 4.86 -6.64
N SER A 13 12.28 4.13 -7.46
CA SER A 13 11.74 3.13 -8.39
C SER A 13 11.17 1.90 -7.67
N HIS A 14 10.71 2.08 -6.42
CA HIS A 14 10.15 1.06 -5.57
C HIS A 14 8.64 1.12 -5.67
N ARG A 15 8.08 0.01 -6.15
CA ARG A 15 6.67 -0.17 -6.44
C ARG A 15 5.97 -0.40 -5.10
N GLU A 16 5.53 0.70 -4.50
CA GLU A 16 4.84 0.77 -3.21
C GLU A 16 3.45 1.36 -3.41
N TRP A 17 2.44 0.69 -2.88
CA TRP A 17 1.04 1.10 -2.94
C TRP A 17 0.50 1.30 -1.53
N SER A 18 -0.17 2.43 -1.30
CA SER A 18 -0.88 2.72 -0.07
C SER A 18 -2.39 2.62 -0.29
N ILE A 19 -3.07 1.79 0.51
CA ILE A 19 -4.50 1.56 0.46
C ILE A 19 -5.11 2.11 1.73
N ASN A 20 -5.91 3.17 1.62
CA ASN A 20 -6.68 3.71 2.72
C ASN A 20 -7.67 2.66 3.25
N CYS A 21 -7.70 2.48 4.56
CA CYS A 21 -8.63 1.64 5.29
C CYS A 21 -9.07 2.34 6.58
N ARG A 22 -9.88 1.65 7.39
CA ARG A 22 -10.26 2.12 8.72
C ARG A 22 -9.94 1.08 9.77
N ASP A 23 -9.71 1.50 11.01
CA ASP A 23 -9.65 0.58 12.15
C ASP A 23 -11.04 0.35 12.76
N LEU A 24 -11.12 -0.47 13.82
CA LEU A 24 -12.35 -0.68 14.59
C LEU A 24 -12.90 0.61 15.23
N ALA A 25 -12.05 1.61 15.46
CA ALA A 25 -12.44 2.93 15.98
C ALA A 25 -12.89 3.89 14.86
N GLY A 26 -12.93 3.45 13.60
CA GLY A 26 -13.31 4.25 12.44
C GLY A 26 -12.26 5.26 12.00
N ARG A 27 -11.06 5.25 12.60
CA ARG A 27 -9.96 6.15 12.23
C ARG A 27 -9.41 5.73 10.88
N LYS A 28 -9.07 6.73 10.06
CA LYS A 28 -8.41 6.47 8.78
C LYS A 28 -7.00 5.95 9.04
N ARG A 29 -6.68 4.84 8.41
CA ARG A 29 -5.39 4.15 8.44
C ARG A 29 -5.03 3.77 7.01
N ASP A 30 -3.82 3.28 6.84
CA ASP A 30 -3.32 2.83 5.54
C ASP A 30 -2.69 1.45 5.67
N VAL A 31 -2.98 0.59 4.70
CA VAL A 31 -2.25 -0.65 4.47
C VAL A 31 -1.27 -0.39 3.34
N THR A 32 -0.01 -0.74 3.56
CA THR A 32 1.04 -0.58 2.56
C THR A 32 1.37 -1.91 1.92
N VAL A 33 1.45 -1.93 0.59
CA VAL A 33 1.95 -3.05 -0.21
C VAL A 33 3.25 -2.61 -0.85
N PHE A 34 4.29 -3.43 -0.83
CA PHE A 34 5.50 -3.19 -1.62
C PHE A 34 6.17 -4.50 -2.01
N VAL A 35 7.07 -4.43 -3.00
CA VAL A 35 7.89 -5.56 -3.41
C VAL A 35 9.28 -5.47 -2.79
N ARG A 36 9.79 -6.60 -2.29
CA ARG A 36 11.15 -6.71 -1.77
C ARG A 36 11.71 -8.10 -2.01
N GLN A 37 12.82 -8.18 -2.72
CA GLN A 37 13.54 -9.42 -3.06
C GLN A 37 12.62 -10.45 -3.72
N GLY A 38 11.82 -10.04 -4.70
CA GLY A 38 10.88 -10.93 -5.39
C GLY A 38 9.66 -11.35 -4.56
N HIS A 39 9.47 -10.78 -3.37
CA HIS A 39 8.32 -11.05 -2.51
C HIS A 39 7.39 -9.85 -2.42
N VAL A 40 6.09 -10.12 -2.38
CA VAL A 40 5.08 -9.12 -2.06
C VAL A 40 4.95 -9.03 -0.54
N VAL A 41 5.19 -7.84 0.00
CA VAL A 41 5.10 -7.53 1.43
C VAL A 41 3.89 -6.66 1.69
N LEU A 42 3.10 -7.03 2.70
CA LEU A 42 1.93 -6.29 3.17
C LEU A 42 2.18 -5.83 4.61
N VAL A 43 2.10 -4.53 4.84
CA VAL A 43 2.21 -3.94 6.19
C VAL A 43 0.84 -3.41 6.58
N ALA A 44 0.24 -4.06 7.56
CA ALA A 44 -0.96 -3.57 8.23
C ALA A 44 -0.59 -2.49 9.27
N PRO A 45 -1.51 -1.58 9.60
CA PRO A 45 -1.34 -0.65 10.71
C PRO A 45 -0.97 -1.41 12.00
N PRO A 46 0.02 -0.94 12.78
CA PRO A 46 0.47 -1.65 13.96
C PRO A 46 -0.63 -1.72 15.03
N GLY A 47 -0.88 -2.93 15.55
CA GLY A 47 -1.72 -3.16 16.73
C GLY A 47 -3.22 -2.99 16.53
N GLU A 48 -3.69 -2.78 15.29
CA GLU A 48 -5.10 -2.53 14.98
C GLU A 48 -5.62 -3.47 13.89
N THR A 49 -6.89 -3.91 14.00
CA THR A 49 -7.57 -4.61 12.91
C THR A 49 -7.98 -3.62 11.84
N ALA A 50 -7.47 -3.81 10.62
CA ALA A 50 -7.91 -3.05 9.45
C ALA A 50 -9.25 -3.58 8.94
N ILE A 51 -10.26 -2.71 8.92
CA ILE A 51 -11.51 -2.88 8.19
C ILE A 51 -11.32 -2.33 6.79
N LEU A 52 -11.58 -3.18 5.79
CA LEU A 52 -11.62 -2.80 4.39
C LEU A 52 -13.07 -2.82 3.92
N SER A 53 -13.53 -1.70 3.34
CA SER A 53 -14.79 -1.70 2.59
C SER A 53 -14.63 -2.51 1.30
N PRO A 54 -15.74 -2.91 0.64
CA PRO A 54 -15.65 -3.60 -0.65
C PRO A 54 -14.80 -2.85 -1.71
N LEU A 55 -14.83 -1.52 -1.69
CA LEU A 55 -13.99 -0.69 -2.55
C LEU A 55 -12.51 -0.79 -2.19
N ASP A 56 -12.19 -0.78 -0.90
CA ASP A 56 -10.81 -0.87 -0.40
C ASP A 56 -10.23 -2.27 -0.70
N VAL A 57 -11.03 -3.33 -0.57
CA VAL A 57 -10.65 -4.69 -1.01
C VAL A 57 -10.38 -4.72 -2.52
N GLY A 58 -11.22 -4.04 -3.32
CA GLY A 58 -11.01 -3.92 -4.76
C GLY A 58 -9.68 -3.25 -5.11
N ARG A 59 -9.32 -2.18 -4.39
CA ARG A 59 -8.05 -1.47 -4.54
C ARG A 59 -6.86 -2.31 -4.08
N LEU A 60 -6.97 -2.99 -2.94
CA LEU A 60 -5.95 -3.90 -2.45
C LEU A 60 -5.68 -5.02 -3.45
N ARG A 61 -6.72 -5.60 -4.04
CA ARG A 61 -6.57 -6.61 -5.09
C ARG A 61 -5.83 -6.08 -6.32
N ALA A 62 -6.11 -4.85 -6.74
CA ALA A 62 -5.39 -4.23 -7.85
C ALA A 62 -3.91 -4.04 -7.51
N ALA A 63 -3.62 -3.47 -6.35
CA ALA A 63 -2.24 -3.28 -5.87
C ALA A 63 -1.48 -4.62 -5.75
N LEU A 64 -2.10 -5.67 -5.21
CA LEU A 64 -1.48 -6.99 -5.12
C LEU A 64 -1.20 -7.60 -6.50
N ARG A 65 -2.06 -7.37 -7.49
CA ARG A 65 -1.82 -7.84 -8.86
C ARG A 65 -0.62 -7.16 -9.48
N ASP A 66 -0.53 -5.84 -9.33
CA ASP A 66 0.61 -5.06 -9.83
C ASP A 66 1.90 -5.50 -9.11
N ALA A 67 1.85 -5.66 -7.78
CA ALA A 67 2.96 -6.15 -6.98
C ALA A 67 3.48 -7.53 -7.40
N VAL A 68 2.60 -8.46 -7.79
CA VAL A 68 3.02 -9.79 -8.28
C VAL A 68 3.76 -9.69 -9.62
N VAL A 69 3.27 -8.86 -10.54
CA VAL A 69 3.97 -8.61 -11.82
C VAL A 69 5.36 -8.05 -11.55
N ASP A 70 5.44 -7.10 -10.61
CA ASP A 70 6.67 -6.43 -10.24
C ASP A 70 7.69 -7.34 -9.54
N ALA A 71 7.22 -8.19 -8.61
CA ALA A 71 8.01 -9.19 -7.91
C ALA A 71 8.58 -10.25 -8.85
N SER A 72 7.81 -10.64 -9.87
CA SER A 72 8.26 -11.60 -10.89
C SER A 72 9.43 -11.05 -11.73
N VAL A 73 9.46 -9.74 -11.97
CA VAL A 73 10.56 -9.08 -12.71
C VAL A 73 11.83 -8.96 -11.87
N GLU A 74 11.71 -8.71 -10.57
CA GLU A 74 12.87 -8.59 -9.67
C GLU A 74 13.56 -9.94 -9.42
N SER A 75 12.82 -11.04 -9.47
CA SER A 75 13.34 -12.40 -9.26
C SER A 75 14.15 -12.94 -10.44
N ASP A 76 14.09 -12.27 -11.60
CA ASP A 76 14.75 -12.68 -12.86
C ASP A 76 16.13 -12.01 -13.06
N HIS A 77 16.64 -11.29 -12.06
CA HIS A 77 17.97 -10.66 -12.03
C HIS A 77 18.88 -11.37 -11.03
#